data_AF-A0A812TD07-F1
#
_entry.id   AF-A0A812TD07-F1
#
_cell.length_a   1.000
_cell.length_b   1.000
_cell.length_c   1.000
_cell.angle_alpha   90.00
_cell.angle_beta   90.00
_cell.angle_gamma   90.00
#
_symmetry.space_group_name_H-M   'P 1'
#
loop_
_entity.id
_entity.type
_entity.pdbx_description
1 polymer ?
#
loop_
_entity_poly.entity_id
_entity_poly.type
_entity_poly.pdbx_seq_one_letter_code
_entity_poly.pdbx_strand_id
1 'polypeptide(L)'
;MDFWVVLFFRVWFLILLMFLAGDARNKLKPAGVTLFLLFVFAVWEAGTHMLEAVSFLRLRPPPPESGRWRMLAAIGFYISQSSWTFHEFAMSFYTLSLIIIGLLYHFRRLMDGALLSATPDTWLYLHPMWTAILIGFKANQLVIQLLAVRSFGQYVVPAYRSIFDRSSLMFMAFVGLNYISSVLAYYAIPVQQFRGHDPDLKGNVYIENIFMTFARMFQLDFGGEADLEQLEGDRKRVVLDSEMASERHASVGAVSLGEQPPWHYGVYTMYAVWSIWITLILLNVFIGLLGTLYSEKNLKRRELFEDFRAVYTFKLLLRRHALEVLGWKVPGVHVEVAPAEECERPESRATWIAYDPRIFEEEEHDDSELGKLRREILGLRNKVDTLARHLTSKDISSFAGRFQRDVSMP
;
A
#
# COMPACT_ATOMS: atom_id res chain seq x y z
N MET A 1 19.32 21.08 -0.62
CA MET A 1 18.29 21.68 -1.50
C MET A 1 17.68 20.66 -2.45
N ASP A 2 18.49 19.77 -3.04
CA ASP A 2 18.06 18.80 -4.06
C ASP A 2 16.82 17.97 -3.70
N PHE A 3 16.71 17.50 -2.45
CA PHE A 3 15.53 16.76 -1.98
C PHE A 3 14.23 17.55 -2.11
N TRP A 4 14.19 18.78 -1.59
CA TRP A 4 13.00 19.62 -1.59
C TRP A 4 12.58 20.04 -2.99
N VAL A 5 13.54 20.26 -3.89
CA VAL A 5 13.28 20.56 -5.30
C VAL A 5 12.64 19.36 -6.00
N VAL A 6 13.18 18.16 -5.80
CA VAL A 6 12.60 16.92 -6.37
C VAL A 6 11.20 16.67 -5.82
N LEU A 7 11.00 16.87 -4.52
CA LEU A 7 9.70 16.73 -3.87
C LEU A 7 8.69 17.73 -4.44
N PHE A 8 9.07 19.00 -4.58
CA PHE A 8 8.23 20.05 -5.15
C PHE A 8 7.77 19.70 -6.57
N PHE A 9 8.68 19.27 -7.43
CA PHE A 9 8.32 18.89 -8.80
C PHE A 9 7.37 17.69 -8.86
N ARG A 10 7.50 16.73 -7.95
CA ARG A 10 6.59 15.57 -7.87
C ARG A 10 5.21 15.95 -7.37
N VAL A 11 5.11 16.83 -6.37
CA VAL A 11 3.83 17.39 -5.93
C VAL A 11 3.17 18.16 -7.07
N TRP A 12 3.93 18.98 -7.79
CA TRP A 12 3.42 19.72 -8.95
C TRP A 12 2.93 18.80 -10.07
N PHE A 13 3.67 17.74 -10.37
CA PHE A 13 3.26 16.72 -11.32
C PHE A 13 1.93 16.07 -10.95
N LEU A 14 1.74 15.73 -9.67
CA LEU A 14 0.49 15.17 -9.17
C LEU A 14 -0.68 16.16 -9.31
N ILE A 15 -0.45 17.45 -9.04
CA ILE A 15 -1.45 18.51 -9.23
C ILE A 15 -1.86 18.61 -10.71
N LEU A 16 -0.90 18.57 -11.64
CA LEU A 16 -1.19 18.58 -13.07
C LEU A 16 -2.01 17.35 -13.51
N LEU A 17 -1.72 16.17 -12.96
CA LEU A 17 -2.52 14.97 -13.19
C LEU A 17 -3.94 15.09 -12.63
N MET A 18 -4.11 15.73 -11.48
CA MET A 18 -5.43 15.98 -10.91
C MET A 18 -6.26 16.96 -11.75
N PHE A 19 -5.64 18.00 -12.31
CA PHE A 19 -6.31 18.88 -13.28
C PHE A 19 -6.74 18.11 -14.53
N LEU A 20 -5.86 17.28 -15.07
CA LEU A 20 -6.17 16.42 -16.22
C LEU A 20 -7.32 15.46 -15.93
N ALA A 21 -7.35 14.85 -14.74
CA ALA A 21 -8.45 13.99 -14.31
C ALA A 21 -9.76 14.76 -14.08
N GLY A 22 -9.68 16.00 -13.59
CA GLY A 22 -10.83 16.90 -13.44
C GLY A 22 -11.44 17.28 -14.79
N ASP A 23 -10.60 17.67 -15.75
CA ASP A 23 -11.03 17.93 -17.13
C ASP A 23 -11.65 16.66 -17.74
N ALA A 24 -11.02 15.49 -17.51
CA ALA A 24 -11.49 14.18 -17.95
C ALA A 24 -12.91 13.88 -17.46
N ARG A 25 -13.14 14.07 -16.17
CA ARG A 25 -14.44 13.88 -15.52
C ARG A 25 -15.51 14.81 -16.09
N ASN A 26 -15.14 16.05 -16.40
CA ASN A 26 -16.05 17.06 -16.91
C ASN A 26 -16.21 17.03 -18.44
N LYS A 27 -15.59 16.06 -19.14
CA LYS A 27 -15.59 15.94 -20.61
C LYS A 27 -15.07 17.22 -21.30
N LEU A 28 -14.20 17.98 -20.64
CA LEU A 28 -13.57 19.16 -21.22
C LEU A 28 -12.44 18.74 -22.15
N LYS A 29 -11.86 19.66 -22.93
CA LYS A 29 -10.61 19.35 -23.64
C LYS A 29 -9.45 19.78 -22.74
N PRO A 30 -8.46 18.91 -22.46
CA PRO A 30 -7.34 19.29 -21.63
C PRO A 30 -6.52 20.37 -22.35
N ALA A 31 -6.04 21.36 -21.61
CA ALA A 31 -5.16 22.36 -22.19
C ALA A 31 -3.88 21.69 -22.73
N GLY A 32 -3.50 22.01 -23.97
CA GLY A 32 -2.28 21.45 -24.58
C GLY A 32 -1.02 21.72 -23.76
N VAL A 33 -0.99 22.85 -23.04
CA VAL A 33 0.08 23.21 -22.10
C VAL A 33 0.20 22.18 -20.96
N THR A 34 -0.90 21.71 -20.39
CA THR A 34 -0.91 20.70 -19.31
C THR A 34 -0.32 19.39 -19.80
N LEU A 35 -0.72 18.92 -20.99
CA LEU A 35 -0.18 17.69 -21.59
C LEU A 35 1.32 17.81 -21.90
N PHE A 36 1.75 18.97 -22.43
CA PHE A 36 3.16 19.23 -22.70
C PHE A 36 3.99 19.24 -21.42
N LEU A 37 3.53 19.92 -20.36
CA LEU A 37 4.22 19.94 -19.06
C LEU A 37 4.33 18.54 -18.47
N LEU A 38 3.26 17.74 -18.49
CA LEU A 38 3.29 16.35 -18.03
C LEU A 38 4.29 15.52 -18.82
N PHE A 39 4.37 15.70 -20.14
CA PHE A 39 5.38 15.03 -20.97
C PHE A 39 6.80 15.43 -20.59
N VAL A 40 7.08 16.73 -20.46
CA VAL A 40 8.40 17.23 -20.06
C VAL A 40 8.79 16.66 -18.70
N PHE A 41 7.88 16.64 -17.73
CA PHE A 41 8.15 16.06 -16.41
C PHE A 41 8.39 14.54 -16.47
N ALA A 42 7.62 13.80 -17.27
CA ALA A 42 7.79 12.36 -17.39
C ALA A 42 9.11 12.00 -18.08
N VAL A 43 9.51 12.74 -19.10
CA VAL A 43 10.82 12.59 -19.77
C VAL A 43 11.94 12.94 -18.80
N TRP A 44 11.82 14.04 -18.07
CA TRP A 44 12.78 14.43 -17.04
C TRP A 44 12.96 13.34 -15.99
N GLU A 45 11.87 12.82 -15.45
CA GLU A 45 11.91 11.81 -14.38
C GLU A 45 12.52 10.50 -14.87
N ALA A 46 12.05 9.97 -16.00
CA ALA A 46 12.61 8.75 -16.60
C ALA A 46 14.08 8.94 -16.98
N GLY A 47 14.44 10.12 -17.51
CA GLY A 47 15.81 10.49 -17.81
C GLY A 47 16.69 10.48 -16.56
N THR A 48 16.21 11.03 -15.44
CA THR A 48 16.98 11.05 -14.19
C THR A 48 17.22 9.66 -13.61
N HIS A 49 16.23 8.76 -13.68
CA HIS A 49 16.41 7.36 -13.28
C HIS A 49 17.33 6.58 -14.21
N MET A 50 17.29 6.86 -15.52
CA MET A 50 18.21 6.27 -16.49
C MET A 50 19.66 6.73 -16.22
N LEU A 51 19.84 8.02 -15.89
CA LEU A 51 21.13 8.59 -15.51
C LEU A 51 21.66 8.02 -14.20
N GLU A 52 20.80 7.87 -13.18
CA GLU A 52 21.14 7.19 -11.93
C GLU A 52 21.63 5.76 -12.18
N ALA A 53 20.92 5.00 -13.02
CA ALA A 53 21.31 3.66 -13.41
C ALA A 53 22.67 3.67 -14.12
N VAL A 54 22.87 4.51 -15.13
CA VAL A 54 24.14 4.61 -15.87
C VAL A 54 25.30 4.99 -14.95
N SER A 55 25.10 5.94 -14.03
CA SER A 55 26.13 6.35 -13.06
C SER A 55 26.48 5.23 -12.09
N PHE A 56 25.48 4.48 -11.61
CA PHE A 56 25.71 3.30 -10.78
C PHE A 56 26.57 2.26 -11.51
N LEU A 57 26.32 2.05 -12.80
CA LEU A 57 27.08 1.11 -13.62
C LEU A 57 28.52 1.52 -13.88
N ARG A 58 28.80 2.82 -13.92
CA ARG A 58 30.18 3.32 -13.99
C ARG A 58 30.93 3.03 -12.70
N LEU A 59 30.27 3.15 -11.56
CA LEU A 59 30.87 2.88 -10.25
C LEU A 59 31.03 1.38 -9.97
N ARG A 60 30.11 0.55 -10.46
CA ARG A 60 30.13 -0.90 -10.29
C ARG A 60 29.88 -1.61 -11.62
N PRO A 61 30.92 -1.79 -12.46
CA PRO A 61 30.75 -2.43 -13.75
C PRO A 61 30.28 -3.88 -13.59
N PRO A 62 29.38 -4.37 -14.46
CA PRO A 62 28.93 -5.76 -14.44
C PRO A 62 30.09 -6.71 -14.76
N PRO A 63 30.00 -8.00 -14.35
CA PRO A 63 31.02 -8.99 -14.68
C PRO A 63 31.23 -9.09 -16.21
N PRO A 64 32.49 -9.32 -16.64
CA PRO A 64 32.92 -9.16 -18.04
C PRO A 64 32.22 -10.11 -19.03
N GLU A 65 31.60 -11.19 -18.55
CA GLU A 65 30.96 -12.25 -19.33
C GLU A 65 29.67 -11.83 -20.06
N SER A 66 29.09 -10.67 -19.73
CA SER A 66 27.76 -10.26 -20.23
C SER A 66 27.70 -9.73 -21.68
N GLY A 67 28.83 -9.67 -22.41
CA GLY A 67 28.87 -9.40 -23.85
C GLY A 67 28.03 -8.20 -24.35
N ARG A 68 27.25 -8.37 -25.43
CA ARG A 68 26.36 -7.34 -26.01
C ARG A 68 25.20 -6.92 -25.09
N TRP A 69 24.88 -7.74 -24.09
CA TRP A 69 23.81 -7.49 -23.13
C TRP A 69 24.30 -6.78 -21.86
N ARG A 70 25.57 -6.37 -21.82
CA ARG A 70 26.18 -5.66 -20.67
C ARG A 70 25.28 -4.58 -20.11
N MET A 71 24.79 -3.67 -20.95
CA MET A 71 23.95 -2.56 -20.47
C MET A 71 22.60 -3.01 -19.90
N LEU A 72 21.95 -4.01 -20.48
CA LEU A 72 20.66 -4.52 -20.00
C LEU A 72 20.82 -5.38 -18.74
N ALA A 73 21.84 -6.23 -18.69
CA ALA A 73 22.20 -7.00 -17.50
C ALA A 73 22.56 -6.07 -16.32
N ALA A 74 23.21 -4.96 -16.64
CA ALA A 74 23.62 -3.94 -15.70
C ALA A 74 22.42 -3.11 -15.19
N ILE A 75 21.50 -2.69 -16.07
CA ILE A 75 20.24 -2.07 -15.64
C ILE A 75 19.44 -3.05 -14.76
N GLY A 76 19.35 -4.33 -15.16
CA GLY A 76 18.72 -5.38 -14.35
C GLY A 76 19.39 -5.54 -12.98
N PHE A 77 20.72 -5.45 -12.92
CA PHE A 77 21.49 -5.53 -11.68
C PHE A 77 21.29 -4.31 -10.76
N TYR A 78 21.22 -3.10 -11.30
CA TYR A 78 20.89 -1.89 -10.55
C TYR A 78 19.48 -1.97 -9.95
N ILE A 79 18.55 -2.38 -10.80
CA ILE A 79 17.14 -2.56 -10.44
C ILE A 79 16.98 -3.64 -9.36
N SER A 80 17.79 -4.70 -9.37
CA SER A 80 17.71 -5.79 -8.39
C SER A 80 18.32 -5.47 -7.03
N GLN A 81 19.12 -4.40 -6.89
CA GLN A 81 19.73 -4.04 -5.60
C GLN A 81 18.71 -3.66 -4.53
N SER A 82 17.56 -3.10 -4.94
CA SER A 82 16.52 -2.66 -4.00
C SER A 82 15.15 -2.70 -4.65
N SER A 83 14.19 -3.31 -3.96
CA SER A 83 12.78 -3.35 -4.37
C SER A 83 12.21 -1.95 -4.61
N TRP A 84 12.66 -0.96 -3.85
CA TRP A 84 12.27 0.44 -4.01
C TRP A 84 12.80 1.05 -5.31
N THR A 85 14.04 0.74 -5.69
CA THR A 85 14.63 1.19 -6.96
C THR A 85 13.93 0.57 -8.14
N PHE A 86 13.64 -0.73 -8.10
CA PHE A 86 12.81 -1.39 -9.11
C PHE A 86 11.46 -0.70 -9.25
N HIS A 87 10.78 -0.46 -8.13
CA HIS A 87 9.46 0.15 -8.12
C HIS A 87 9.49 1.57 -8.70
N GLU A 88 10.37 2.45 -8.24
CA GLU A 88 10.50 3.82 -8.78
C GLU A 88 10.84 3.85 -10.28
N PHE A 89 11.74 2.96 -10.71
CA PHE A 89 12.12 2.84 -12.11
C PHE A 89 10.92 2.38 -12.97
N ALA A 90 10.28 1.27 -12.60
CA ALA A 90 9.14 0.72 -13.33
C ALA A 90 8.00 1.75 -13.46
N MET A 91 7.71 2.47 -12.38
CA MET A 91 6.62 3.45 -12.34
C MET A 91 6.90 4.69 -13.20
N SER A 92 8.15 5.12 -13.25
CA SER A 92 8.58 6.25 -14.09
C SER A 92 8.50 5.93 -15.58
N PHE A 93 8.96 4.74 -15.98
CA PHE A 93 8.86 4.29 -17.37
C PHE A 93 7.42 4.00 -17.77
N TYR A 94 6.61 3.41 -16.88
CA TYR A 94 5.19 3.22 -17.13
C TYR A 94 4.46 4.55 -17.36
N THR A 95 4.75 5.56 -16.53
CA THR A 95 4.22 6.92 -16.69
C THR A 95 4.60 7.51 -18.05
N LEU A 96 5.88 7.42 -18.42
CA LEU A 96 6.37 7.91 -19.71
C LEU A 96 5.67 7.20 -20.87
N SER A 97 5.55 5.88 -20.84
CA SER A 97 4.86 5.08 -21.85
C SER A 97 3.41 5.52 -22.03
N LEU A 98 2.65 5.69 -20.94
CA LEU A 98 1.26 6.14 -21.01
C LEU A 98 1.13 7.54 -21.63
N ILE A 99 2.03 8.47 -21.26
CA ILE A 99 1.99 9.83 -21.80
C ILE A 99 2.39 9.84 -23.29
N ILE A 100 3.40 9.06 -23.69
CA ILE A 100 3.78 8.91 -25.10
C ILE A 100 2.62 8.34 -25.92
N ILE A 101 1.96 7.28 -25.43
CA ILE A 101 0.79 6.70 -26.11
C ILE A 101 -0.32 7.74 -26.22
N GLY A 102 -0.60 8.49 -25.15
CA GLY A 102 -1.58 9.57 -25.15
C GLY A 102 -1.26 10.68 -26.16
N LEU A 103 0.01 11.09 -26.26
CA LEU A 103 0.48 12.09 -27.22
C LEU A 103 0.41 11.57 -28.65
N LEU A 104 0.89 10.35 -28.93
CA LEU A 104 0.85 9.75 -30.27
C LEU A 104 -0.59 9.64 -30.78
N TYR A 105 -1.52 9.27 -29.90
CA TYR A 105 -2.94 9.24 -30.24
C TYR A 105 -3.49 10.65 -30.54
N HIS A 106 -3.10 11.64 -29.73
CA HIS A 106 -3.49 13.04 -29.95
C HIS A 106 -2.95 13.58 -31.29
N PHE A 107 -1.67 13.33 -31.60
CA PHE A 107 -1.04 13.74 -32.86
C PHE A 107 -1.65 13.05 -34.08
N ARG A 108 -1.90 11.73 -34.00
CA ARG A 108 -2.55 10.98 -35.09
C ARG A 108 -3.91 11.59 -35.43
N ARG A 109 -4.72 11.91 -34.42
CA ARG A 109 -6.03 12.55 -34.63
C ARG A 109 -5.92 13.97 -35.21
N LEU A 110 -4.88 14.70 -34.85
CA LEU A 110 -4.60 16.03 -35.41
C LEU A 110 -4.24 15.94 -36.91
N MET A 111 -3.50 14.90 -37.31
CA MET A 111 -3.16 14.60 -38.70
C MET A 111 -4.36 14.10 -39.51
N ASP A 112 -5.26 13.32 -38.91
CA ASP A 112 -6.45 12.75 -39.58
C ASP A 112 -7.55 13.79 -39.89
N GLY A 113 -7.33 15.09 -39.64
CA GLY A 113 -8.29 16.16 -39.99
C GLY A 113 -9.58 16.17 -39.16
N ALA A 114 -9.71 15.28 -38.17
CA ALA A 114 -10.88 15.14 -37.30
C ALA A 114 -11.03 16.27 -36.25
N LEU A 115 -10.45 17.44 -36.51
CA LEU A 115 -10.49 18.62 -35.65
C LEU A 115 -11.87 19.30 -35.65
N LEU A 116 -12.67 19.06 -36.70
CA LEU A 116 -14.03 19.59 -36.86
C LEU A 116 -15.12 18.75 -36.16
N SER A 117 -14.87 17.49 -35.82
CA SER A 117 -15.80 16.70 -35.00
C SER A 117 -15.47 16.93 -33.52
N ALA A 118 -16.32 17.71 -32.85
CA ALA A 118 -16.19 18.13 -31.46
C ALA A 118 -16.40 16.98 -30.44
N THR A 119 -15.99 15.75 -30.73
CA THR A 119 -16.05 14.67 -29.73
C THR A 119 -14.76 14.64 -28.91
N PRO A 120 -14.84 14.76 -27.56
CA PRO A 120 -13.68 14.80 -26.67
C PRO A 120 -13.07 13.40 -26.43
N ASP A 121 -12.79 12.66 -27.50
CA ASP A 121 -12.20 11.31 -27.39
C ASP A 121 -10.67 11.42 -27.51
N THR A 122 -10.04 12.03 -26.52
CA THR A 122 -8.60 11.82 -26.27
C THR A 122 -8.41 10.48 -25.56
N TRP A 123 -7.39 9.69 -25.89
CA TRP A 123 -7.20 8.33 -25.33
C TRP A 123 -7.18 8.28 -23.79
N LEU A 124 -6.66 9.34 -23.15
CA LEU A 124 -6.69 9.48 -21.69
C LEU A 124 -8.11 9.69 -21.09
N TYR A 125 -9.05 10.19 -21.90
CA TYR A 125 -10.49 10.28 -21.57
C TYR A 125 -11.20 8.96 -21.81
N LEU A 126 -10.78 8.21 -22.83
CA LEU A 126 -11.39 6.93 -23.19
C LEU A 126 -11.17 5.87 -22.10
N HIS A 127 -10.11 6.01 -21.30
CA HIS A 127 -9.76 5.07 -20.24
C HIS A 127 -9.44 5.78 -18.92
N PRO A 128 -10.45 6.28 -18.18
CA PRO A 128 -10.26 6.95 -16.89
C PRO A 128 -9.52 6.07 -15.86
N MET A 129 -9.60 4.74 -16.02
CA MET A 129 -8.89 3.78 -15.19
C MET A 129 -7.36 3.95 -15.24
N TRP A 130 -6.78 4.19 -16.43
CA TRP A 130 -5.32 4.36 -16.54
C TRP A 130 -4.85 5.65 -15.88
N THR A 131 -5.64 6.72 -16.01
CA THR A 131 -5.38 7.99 -15.31
C THR A 131 -5.46 7.82 -13.80
N ALA A 132 -6.45 7.07 -13.29
CA ALA A 132 -6.58 6.78 -11.86
C ALA A 132 -5.40 5.93 -11.33
N ILE A 133 -5.00 4.88 -12.05
CA ILE A 133 -3.82 4.07 -11.74
C ILE A 133 -2.58 4.96 -11.69
N LEU A 134 -2.39 5.83 -12.68
CA LEU A 134 -1.25 6.74 -12.75
C LEU A 134 -1.20 7.70 -11.54
N ILE A 135 -2.34 8.27 -11.15
CA ILE A 135 -2.44 9.12 -9.95
C ILE A 135 -2.07 8.33 -8.70
N GLY A 136 -2.65 7.14 -8.51
CA GLY A 136 -2.34 6.28 -7.36
C GLY A 136 -0.87 5.90 -7.30
N PHE A 137 -0.28 5.62 -8.45
CA PHE A 137 1.14 5.31 -8.60
C PHE A 137 2.04 6.48 -8.21
N LYS A 138 1.73 7.69 -8.69
CA LYS A 138 2.49 8.89 -8.34
C LYS A 138 2.32 9.31 -6.89
N ALA A 139 1.13 9.15 -6.33
CA ALA A 139 0.87 9.37 -4.92
C ALA A 139 1.71 8.42 -4.05
N ASN A 140 1.76 7.13 -4.37
CA ASN A 140 2.62 6.17 -3.67
C ASN A 140 4.10 6.53 -3.77
N GLN A 141 4.57 6.93 -4.96
CA GLN A 141 5.95 7.38 -5.15
C GLN A 141 6.29 8.60 -4.29
N LEU A 142 5.34 9.52 -4.09
CA LEU A 142 5.46 10.66 -3.19
C LEU A 142 5.54 10.21 -1.72
N VAL A 143 4.68 9.28 -1.29
CA VAL A 143 4.70 8.72 0.07
C VAL A 143 6.05 8.09 0.39
N ILE A 144 6.62 7.31 -0.53
CA ILE A 144 7.94 6.68 -0.35
C ILE A 144 9.04 7.71 -0.14
N GLN A 145 9.00 8.84 -0.85
CA GLN A 145 9.98 9.91 -0.66
C GLN A 145 9.77 10.67 0.64
N LEU A 146 8.53 10.86 1.08
CA LEU A 146 8.24 11.46 2.38
C LEU A 146 8.81 10.61 3.53
N LEU A 147 9.00 9.29 3.35
CA LEU A 147 9.69 8.46 4.33
C LEU A 147 11.15 8.87 4.56
N ALA A 148 11.77 9.64 3.66
CA ALA A 148 13.13 10.15 3.87
C ALA A 148 13.14 11.36 4.84
N VAL A 149 11.98 11.98 5.10
CA VAL A 149 11.85 13.09 6.05
C VAL A 149 11.80 12.54 7.47
N ARG A 150 12.73 12.98 8.33
CA ARG A 150 12.88 12.45 9.70
C ARG A 150 11.60 12.46 10.52
N SER A 151 10.82 13.55 10.47
CA SER A 151 9.58 13.69 11.26
C SER A 151 8.48 12.69 10.87
N PHE A 152 8.54 12.13 9.67
CA PHE A 152 7.54 11.18 9.16
C PHE A 152 8.12 9.76 9.09
N GLY A 153 9.30 9.61 8.49
CA GLY A 153 9.95 8.32 8.26
C GLY A 153 10.24 7.52 9.52
N GLN A 154 10.65 8.17 10.62
CA GLN A 154 10.97 7.46 11.87
C GLN A 154 9.78 6.68 12.45
N TYR A 155 8.54 7.12 12.18
CA TYR A 155 7.34 6.45 12.66
C TYR A 155 6.80 5.41 11.67
N VAL A 156 6.94 5.70 10.36
CA VAL A 156 6.31 4.91 9.30
C VAL A 156 7.22 3.78 8.79
N VAL A 157 8.54 3.97 8.74
CA VAL A 157 9.49 2.94 8.27
C VAL A 157 9.41 1.66 9.11
N PRO A 158 9.34 1.70 10.46
CA PRO A 158 9.17 0.49 11.26
C PRO A 158 7.85 -0.24 10.97
N ALA A 159 6.75 0.50 10.79
CA ALA A 159 5.45 -0.06 10.43
C ALA A 159 5.47 -0.71 9.04
N TYR A 160 6.13 -0.08 8.07
CA TYR A 160 6.32 -0.68 6.76
C TYR A 160 7.12 -1.99 6.88
N ARG A 161 8.24 -1.97 7.60
CA ARG A 161 9.08 -3.16 7.79
C ARG A 161 8.37 -4.28 8.54
N SER A 162 7.45 -3.99 9.46
CA SER A 162 6.66 -5.02 10.15
C SER A 162 5.63 -5.67 9.22
N ILE A 163 4.99 -4.92 8.33
CA ILE A 163 4.04 -5.47 7.35
C ILE A 163 4.74 -6.45 6.41
N PHE A 164 5.94 -6.08 5.94
CA PHE A 164 6.76 -6.91 5.04
C PHE A 164 7.67 -7.91 5.76
N ASP A 165 7.51 -8.10 7.07
CA ASP A 165 8.20 -9.17 7.77
C ASP A 165 7.72 -10.53 7.26
N ARG A 166 8.62 -11.51 7.20
CA ARG A 166 8.30 -12.85 6.70
C ARG A 166 7.13 -13.47 7.45
N SER A 167 7.03 -13.25 8.76
CA SER A 167 5.96 -13.80 9.59
C SER A 167 4.60 -13.19 9.22
N SER A 168 4.57 -11.86 9.05
CA SER A 168 3.39 -11.12 8.59
C SER A 168 2.96 -11.57 7.19
N LEU A 169 3.90 -11.67 6.25
CA LEU A 169 3.60 -12.08 4.87
C LEU A 169 3.09 -13.52 4.77
N MET A 170 3.67 -14.46 5.53
CA MET A 170 3.20 -15.85 5.54
C MET A 170 1.81 -15.96 6.17
N PHE A 171 1.53 -15.18 7.22
CA PHE A 171 0.19 -15.13 7.82
C PHE A 171 -0.82 -14.52 6.84
N MET A 172 -0.48 -13.42 6.17
CA MET A 172 -1.32 -12.82 5.14
C MET A 172 -1.58 -13.77 3.97
N ALA A 173 -0.59 -14.55 3.55
CA ALA A 173 -0.78 -15.59 2.55
C ALA A 173 -1.76 -16.68 3.03
N PHE A 174 -1.67 -17.09 4.30
CA PHE A 174 -2.62 -18.00 4.92
C PHE A 174 -4.05 -17.42 4.95
N VAL A 175 -4.22 -16.15 5.32
CA VAL A 175 -5.52 -15.45 5.26
C VAL A 175 -6.03 -15.38 3.82
N GLY A 176 -5.15 -15.09 2.86
CA GLY A 176 -5.49 -15.06 1.43
C GLY A 176 -5.97 -16.41 0.91
N LEU A 177 -5.41 -17.53 1.37
CA LEU A 177 -5.89 -18.87 1.04
C LEU A 177 -7.27 -19.15 1.64
N ASN A 178 -7.53 -18.71 2.89
CA ASN A 178 -8.85 -18.82 3.50
C ASN A 178 -9.89 -17.98 2.73
N TYR A 179 -9.52 -16.78 2.29
CA TYR A 179 -10.35 -15.94 1.44
C TYR A 179 -10.63 -16.58 0.08
N ILE A 180 -9.65 -17.19 -0.59
CA ILE A 180 -9.91 -17.94 -1.83
C ILE A 180 -10.87 -19.10 -1.55
N SER A 181 -10.74 -19.77 -0.41
CA SER A 181 -11.66 -20.83 0.00
C SER A 181 -13.09 -20.30 0.21
N SER A 182 -13.26 -19.11 0.79
CA SER A 182 -14.59 -18.49 0.98
C SER A 182 -15.22 -18.11 -0.37
N VAL A 183 -14.43 -17.53 -1.28
CA VAL A 183 -14.85 -17.22 -2.66
C VAL A 183 -15.32 -18.46 -3.40
N LEU A 184 -14.56 -19.55 -3.35
CA LEU A 184 -14.93 -20.81 -4.01
C LEU A 184 -16.18 -21.44 -3.38
N ALA A 185 -16.33 -21.37 -2.06
CA ALA A 185 -17.51 -21.85 -1.37
C ALA A 185 -18.77 -21.05 -1.77
N TYR A 186 -18.67 -19.72 -1.83
CA TYR A 186 -19.78 -18.86 -2.26
C TYR A 186 -20.12 -19.05 -3.74
N TYR A 187 -19.13 -19.22 -4.61
CA TYR A 187 -19.36 -19.47 -6.04
C TYR A 187 -20.16 -20.76 -6.32
N ALA A 188 -20.12 -21.73 -5.41
CA ALA A 188 -20.92 -22.96 -5.52
C ALA A 188 -22.42 -22.74 -5.28
N ILE A 189 -22.82 -21.59 -4.73
CA ILE A 189 -24.21 -21.27 -4.41
C ILE A 189 -24.91 -20.72 -5.67
N PRO A 190 -26.11 -21.21 -6.01
CA PRO A 190 -26.84 -20.78 -7.19
C PRO A 190 -27.50 -19.40 -6.98
N VAL A 191 -26.71 -18.33 -6.98
CA VAL A 191 -27.19 -16.94 -6.85
C VAL A 191 -27.89 -16.49 -8.12
N GLN A 192 -29.06 -15.86 -7.99
CA GLN A 192 -29.92 -15.49 -9.11
C GLN A 192 -29.25 -14.49 -10.08
N GLN A 193 -28.35 -13.63 -9.59
CA GLN A 193 -27.61 -12.66 -10.41
C GLN A 193 -26.70 -13.31 -11.45
N PHE A 194 -26.30 -14.57 -11.25
CA PHE A 194 -25.47 -15.31 -12.20
C PHE A 194 -26.27 -15.98 -13.32
N ARG A 195 -27.61 -16.05 -13.18
CA ARG A 195 -28.52 -16.46 -14.26
C ARG A 195 -28.91 -15.23 -15.06
N GLY A 196 -28.08 -14.89 -16.05
CA GLY A 196 -28.29 -13.71 -16.90
C GLY A 196 -29.72 -13.59 -17.43
N HIS A 197 -30.30 -12.38 -17.36
CA HIS A 197 -31.54 -12.02 -18.06
C HIS A 197 -31.38 -12.05 -19.60
N ASP A 198 -30.15 -11.86 -20.07
CA ASP A 198 -29.53 -12.08 -21.40
C ASP A 198 -29.27 -13.50 -21.96
N PRO A 199 -30.15 -14.19 -22.72
CA PRO A 199 -29.76 -15.43 -23.41
C PRO A 199 -28.64 -15.24 -24.46
N ASP A 200 -28.41 -14.01 -24.94
CA ASP A 200 -27.46 -13.69 -26.02
C ASP A 200 -26.05 -13.24 -25.55
N LEU A 201 -25.84 -12.99 -24.25
CA LEU A 201 -24.56 -12.49 -23.70
C LEU A 201 -23.69 -13.55 -23.02
N LYS A 202 -23.74 -14.81 -23.48
CA LYS A 202 -23.11 -15.96 -22.81
C LYS A 202 -21.58 -15.90 -22.63
N GLY A 203 -20.85 -15.05 -23.35
CA GLY A 203 -19.37 -15.04 -23.33
C GLY A 203 -18.74 -14.27 -22.16
N ASN A 204 -19.18 -13.04 -21.90
CA ASN A 204 -18.53 -12.15 -20.92
C ASN A 204 -19.09 -12.31 -19.49
N VAL A 205 -20.27 -12.90 -19.34
CA VAL A 205 -20.98 -13.04 -18.07
C VAL A 205 -20.21 -13.94 -17.08
N TYR A 206 -19.49 -14.97 -17.56
CA TYR A 206 -18.72 -15.85 -16.66
C TYR A 206 -17.60 -15.13 -15.91
N ILE A 207 -16.81 -14.32 -16.61
CA ILE A 207 -15.67 -13.60 -16.02
C ILE A 207 -16.18 -12.50 -15.09
N GLU A 208 -17.23 -11.78 -15.51
CA GLU A 208 -17.88 -10.75 -14.69
C GLU A 208 -18.43 -11.34 -13.38
N ASN A 209 -19.10 -12.51 -13.46
CA ASN A 209 -19.62 -13.21 -12.29
C ASN A 209 -18.52 -13.61 -11.30
N ILE A 210 -17.36 -14.06 -11.80
CA ILE A 210 -16.21 -14.41 -10.95
C ILE A 210 -15.68 -13.15 -10.24
N PHE A 211 -15.43 -12.06 -10.96
CA PHE A 211 -14.94 -10.81 -10.35
C PHE A 211 -15.93 -10.21 -9.36
N MET A 212 -17.22 -10.28 -9.66
CA MET A 212 -18.28 -9.85 -8.75
C MET A 212 -18.29 -10.70 -7.48
N THR A 213 -18.17 -12.02 -7.61
CA THR A 213 -18.03 -12.97 -6.49
C THR A 213 -16.83 -12.61 -5.62
N PHE A 214 -15.66 -12.38 -6.21
CA PHE A 214 -14.48 -11.90 -5.49
C PHE A 214 -14.77 -10.59 -4.74
N ALA A 215 -15.29 -9.56 -5.42
CA ALA A 215 -15.55 -8.27 -4.78
C ALA A 215 -16.54 -8.37 -3.60
N ARG A 216 -17.59 -9.19 -3.75
CA ARG A 216 -18.60 -9.42 -2.70
C ARG A 216 -18.01 -10.12 -1.48
N MET A 217 -17.27 -11.19 -1.69
CA MET A 217 -16.62 -11.90 -0.59
C MET A 217 -15.51 -11.07 0.06
N PHE A 218 -14.83 -10.20 -0.71
CA PHE A 218 -13.85 -9.28 -0.13
C PHE A 218 -14.52 -8.28 0.83
N GLN A 219 -15.64 -7.69 0.41
CA GLN A 219 -16.44 -6.79 1.25
C GLN A 219 -16.93 -7.50 2.52
N LEU A 220 -17.35 -8.76 2.39
CA LEU A 220 -17.76 -9.58 3.52
C LEU A 220 -16.60 -9.86 4.49
N ASP A 221 -15.54 -10.49 4.01
CA ASP A 221 -14.50 -11.07 4.86
C ASP A 221 -13.58 -10.01 5.48
N PHE A 222 -13.28 -8.94 4.73
CA PHE A 222 -12.39 -7.86 5.18
C PHE A 222 -13.12 -6.59 5.59
N GLY A 223 -14.24 -6.26 4.92
CA GLY A 223 -15.01 -5.06 5.23
C GLY A 223 -15.95 -5.26 6.42
N GLY A 224 -16.46 -6.48 6.64
CA GLY A 224 -17.51 -6.75 7.63
C GLY A 224 -18.85 -6.09 7.28
N GLU A 225 -18.95 -5.50 6.09
CA GLU A 225 -20.10 -4.75 5.58
C GLU A 225 -20.62 -5.47 4.34
N ALA A 226 -21.45 -6.49 4.55
CA ALA A 226 -22.18 -7.12 3.46
C ALA A 226 -23.65 -7.27 3.83
N ASP A 227 -24.51 -6.60 3.04
CA ASP A 227 -25.94 -6.84 3.10
C ASP A 227 -26.22 -8.28 2.65
N LEU A 228 -26.84 -9.06 3.51
CA LEU A 228 -27.23 -10.45 3.22
C LEU A 228 -28.12 -10.54 1.98
N GLU A 229 -29.00 -9.55 1.78
CA GLU A 229 -29.84 -9.43 0.58
C GLU A 229 -29.01 -9.27 -0.71
N GLN A 230 -27.86 -8.58 -0.62
CA GLN A 230 -26.94 -8.43 -1.76
C GLN A 230 -26.18 -9.72 -2.06
N LEU A 231 -25.90 -10.55 -1.05
CA LEU A 231 -25.25 -11.86 -1.19
C LEU A 231 -26.19 -12.93 -1.75
N GLU A 232 -27.48 -12.87 -1.43
CA GLU A 232 -28.51 -13.75 -2.01
C GLU A 232 -28.84 -13.40 -3.47
N GLY A 233 -28.42 -12.21 -3.90
CA GLY A 233 -28.72 -11.65 -5.20
C GLY A 233 -30.15 -11.11 -5.31
N ASP A 234 -30.93 -11.25 -4.25
CA ASP A 234 -32.32 -10.88 -4.13
C ASP A 234 -32.39 -9.40 -3.72
N ARG A 235 -32.13 -8.51 -4.68
CA ARG A 235 -32.75 -7.18 -4.58
C ARG A 235 -34.24 -7.46 -4.67
N LYS A 236 -34.91 -7.66 -3.54
CA LYS A 236 -36.33 -7.35 -3.43
C LYS A 236 -36.45 -5.93 -3.93
N ARG A 237 -36.76 -5.78 -5.22
CA ARG A 237 -37.37 -4.56 -5.70
C ARG A 237 -38.56 -4.44 -4.77
N VAL A 238 -38.52 -3.45 -3.90
CA VAL A 238 -39.73 -2.84 -3.38
C VAL A 238 -40.39 -2.28 -4.63
N VAL A 239 -41.01 -3.16 -5.42
CA VAL A 239 -42.06 -2.80 -6.33
C VAL A 239 -43.17 -2.42 -5.36
N LEU A 240 -43.17 -1.15 -4.97
CA LEU A 240 -44.42 -0.49 -4.65
C LEU A 240 -45.24 -0.66 -5.91
N ASP A 241 -46.02 -1.74 -5.98
CA ASP A 241 -47.06 -1.87 -6.98
C ASP A 241 -47.92 -0.62 -6.81
N SER A 242 -47.75 0.33 -7.72
CA SER A 242 -48.56 1.55 -7.75
C SER A 242 -50.02 1.24 -8.07
N GLU A 243 -50.38 -0.04 -8.27
CA GLU A 243 -51.74 -0.51 -8.41
C GLU A 243 -52.43 -0.78 -7.05
N MET A 244 -51.70 -0.89 -5.93
CA MET A 244 -52.32 -0.97 -4.59
C MET A 244 -52.45 0.39 -3.87
N ALA A 245 -52.05 1.49 -4.49
CA ALA A 245 -52.20 2.83 -3.92
C ALA A 245 -53.63 3.41 -4.07
N SER A 246 -54.57 2.68 -4.68
CA SER A 246 -55.92 3.18 -4.98
C SER A 246 -57.05 2.60 -4.12
N GLU A 247 -56.79 1.79 -3.09
CA GLU A 247 -57.85 1.40 -2.16
C GLU A 247 -57.49 1.71 -0.71
N ARG A 248 -58.26 2.64 -0.16
CA ARG A 248 -58.28 3.06 1.23
C ARG A 248 -58.42 1.83 2.11
N HIS A 249 -57.33 1.38 2.73
CA HIS A 249 -57.23 0.86 4.09
C HIS A 249 -55.79 0.38 4.26
N ALA A 250 -54.98 1.16 4.98
CA ALA A 250 -53.62 0.80 5.33
C ALA A 250 -53.63 -0.40 6.29
N SER A 251 -53.66 -1.61 5.75
CA SER A 251 -53.07 -2.78 6.38
C SER A 251 -51.63 -2.90 5.89
N VAL A 252 -50.70 -2.82 6.84
CA VAL A 252 -49.28 -3.12 6.73
C VAL A 252 -49.03 -4.10 5.58
N GLY A 253 -48.28 -3.68 4.57
CA GLY A 253 -47.97 -4.48 3.39
C GLY A 253 -47.47 -5.85 3.80
N ALA A 254 -48.33 -6.86 3.64
CA ALA A 254 -47.95 -8.25 3.79
C ALA A 254 -47.01 -8.57 2.63
N VAL A 255 -45.71 -8.47 2.88
CA VAL A 255 -44.69 -9.08 2.04
C VAL A 255 -45.08 -10.54 1.94
N SER A 256 -45.55 -10.98 0.78
CA SER A 256 -45.75 -12.39 0.50
C SER A 256 -44.38 -13.06 0.61
N LEU A 257 -44.09 -13.63 1.78
CA LEU A 257 -43.00 -14.56 1.99
C LEU A 257 -43.34 -15.81 1.17
N GLY A 258 -43.08 -15.75 -0.13
CA GLY A 258 -42.95 -16.97 -0.93
C GLY A 258 -41.99 -17.91 -0.20
N GLU A 259 -42.23 -19.22 -0.26
CA GLU A 259 -41.35 -20.21 0.34
C GLU A 259 -39.92 -19.94 -0.09
N GLN A 260 -39.09 -19.46 0.85
CA GLN A 260 -37.69 -19.20 0.58
C GLN A 260 -37.02 -20.54 0.28
N PRO A 261 -36.32 -20.69 -0.86
CA PRO A 261 -35.65 -21.93 -1.16
C PRO A 261 -34.62 -22.32 -0.07
N PRO A 262 -34.44 -23.62 0.20
CA PRO A 262 -33.72 -24.11 1.38
C PRO A 262 -32.24 -23.70 1.44
N TRP A 263 -31.65 -23.28 0.32
CA TRP A 263 -30.27 -22.80 0.26
C TRP A 263 -30.07 -21.43 0.94
N HIS A 264 -31.13 -20.64 1.16
CA HIS A 264 -31.04 -19.35 1.87
C HIS A 264 -30.41 -19.49 3.26
N TYR A 265 -30.92 -20.41 4.08
CA TYR A 265 -30.35 -20.71 5.40
C TYR A 265 -28.88 -21.14 5.34
N GLY A 266 -28.49 -21.81 4.25
CA GLY A 266 -27.10 -22.16 3.97
C GLY A 266 -26.22 -20.91 3.78
N VAL A 267 -26.70 -19.89 3.07
CA VAL A 267 -26.00 -18.61 2.88
C VAL A 267 -25.81 -17.89 4.22
N TYR A 268 -26.85 -17.79 5.05
CA TYR A 268 -26.75 -17.17 6.38
C TYR A 268 -25.74 -17.89 7.28
N THR A 269 -25.79 -19.22 7.30
CA THR A 269 -24.88 -20.03 8.11
C THR A 269 -23.44 -19.88 7.63
N MET A 270 -23.23 -19.94 6.31
CA MET A 270 -21.93 -19.75 5.70
C MET A 270 -21.37 -18.35 5.98
N TYR A 271 -22.19 -17.30 5.85
CA TYR A 271 -21.85 -15.92 6.21
C TYR A 271 -21.37 -15.82 7.66
N ALA A 272 -22.14 -16.39 8.60
CA ALA A 272 -21.82 -16.33 10.02
C ALA A 272 -20.48 -17.05 10.31
N VAL A 273 -20.28 -18.23 9.72
CA VAL A 273 -19.04 -19.00 9.90
C VAL A 273 -17.83 -18.24 9.34
N TRP A 274 -17.88 -17.71 8.12
CA TRP A 274 -16.75 -16.99 7.53
C TRP A 274 -16.48 -15.66 8.20
N SER A 275 -17.51 -14.91 8.59
CA SER A 275 -17.32 -13.65 9.32
C SER A 275 -16.68 -13.87 10.70
N ILE A 276 -17.11 -14.91 11.44
CA ILE A 276 -16.47 -15.27 12.71
C ILE A 276 -15.03 -15.73 12.45
N TRP A 277 -14.82 -16.60 11.45
CA TRP A 277 -13.51 -17.18 11.19
C TRP A 277 -12.50 -16.14 10.68
N ILE A 278 -12.79 -15.45 9.57
CA ILE A 278 -11.86 -14.52 8.96
C ILE A 278 -11.84 -13.20 9.72
N THR A 279 -12.99 -12.56 9.90
CA THR A 279 -13.06 -11.21 10.45
C THR A 279 -12.79 -11.18 11.95
N LEU A 280 -13.44 -12.04 12.74
CA LEU A 280 -13.27 -12.02 14.21
C LEU A 280 -12.03 -12.77 14.70
N ILE A 281 -11.62 -13.86 14.06
CA ILE A 281 -10.48 -14.64 14.54
C ILE A 281 -9.21 -14.25 13.78
N LEU A 282 -9.15 -14.48 12.47
CA LEU A 282 -7.90 -14.35 11.72
C LEU A 282 -7.39 -12.90 11.62
N LEU A 283 -8.26 -11.93 11.33
CA LEU A 283 -7.84 -10.52 11.26
C LEU A 283 -7.39 -9.99 12.64
N ASN A 284 -8.07 -10.37 13.72
CA ASN A 284 -7.66 -9.97 15.08
C ASN A 284 -6.33 -10.60 15.49
N VAL A 285 -6.08 -11.86 15.13
CA VAL A 285 -4.77 -12.50 15.31
C VAL A 285 -3.70 -11.78 14.49
N PHE A 286 -4.01 -11.38 13.26
CA PHE A 286 -3.09 -10.62 12.41
C PHE A 286 -2.72 -9.27 13.03
N ILE A 287 -3.70 -8.53 13.54
CA ILE A 287 -3.46 -7.25 14.23
C ILE A 287 -2.55 -7.46 15.44
N GLY A 288 -2.78 -8.52 16.23
CA GLY A 288 -1.93 -8.89 17.36
C GLY A 288 -0.49 -9.21 16.94
N LEU A 289 -0.32 -10.01 15.88
CA LEU A 289 0.99 -10.34 15.30
C LEU A 289 1.71 -9.09 14.77
N LEU A 290 0.99 -8.21 14.07
CA LEU A 290 1.56 -6.99 13.53
C LEU A 290 1.97 -6.03 14.67
N GLY A 291 1.21 -5.99 15.76
CA GLY A 291 1.52 -5.20 16.95
C GLY A 291 2.82 -5.64 17.63
N THR A 292 3.06 -6.95 17.76
CA THR A 292 4.32 -7.46 18.36
C THR A 292 5.52 -7.19 17.46
N LEU A 293 5.39 -7.44 16.15
CA LEU A 293 6.44 -7.15 15.17
C LEU A 293 6.74 -5.65 15.10
N TYR A 294 5.72 -4.80 15.10
CA TYR A 294 5.88 -3.36 15.12
C TYR A 294 6.62 -2.91 16.37
N SER A 295 6.26 -3.41 17.56
CA SER A 295 6.96 -3.08 18.80
C SER A 295 8.44 -3.44 18.75
N GLU A 296 8.80 -4.58 18.15
CA GLU A 296 10.21 -4.99 18.00
C GLU A 296 10.96 -4.05 17.04
N LYS A 297 10.38 -3.72 15.88
CA LYS A 297 11.00 -2.81 14.90
C LYS A 297 11.05 -1.36 15.38
N ASN A 298 10.08 -0.94 16.20
CA ASN A 298 10.02 0.41 16.74
C ASN A 298 11.13 0.69 17.75
N LEU A 299 11.65 -0.34 18.45
CA LEU A 299 12.86 -0.19 19.27
C LEU A 299 14.07 0.20 18.40
N LYS A 300 14.17 -0.36 17.19
CA LYS A 300 15.25 -0.08 16.23
C LYS A 300 14.89 1.00 15.20
N ARG A 301 13.99 1.93 15.56
CA ARG A 301 13.43 2.86 14.58
C ARG A 301 14.46 3.81 13.97
N ARG A 302 15.50 4.23 14.72
CA ARG A 302 16.50 5.16 14.18
C ARG A 302 17.44 4.41 13.26
N GLU A 303 17.93 3.22 13.66
CA GLU A 303 18.71 2.31 12.80
C GLU A 303 17.99 2.06 11.47
N LEU A 304 16.74 1.59 11.51
CA LEU A 304 15.95 1.30 10.30
C LEU A 304 15.70 2.54 9.42
N PHE A 305 15.52 3.71 10.03
CA PHE A 305 15.34 4.96 9.32
C PHE A 305 16.63 5.45 8.67
N GLU A 306 17.76 5.39 9.38
CA GLU A 306 19.06 5.80 8.84
C GLU A 306 19.52 4.86 7.72
N ASP A 307 19.26 3.55 7.82
CA ASP A 307 19.47 2.61 6.72
C ASP A 307 18.68 3.00 5.47
N PHE A 308 17.40 3.34 5.64
CA PHE A 308 16.55 3.79 4.54
C PHE A 308 17.08 5.10 3.93
N ARG A 309 17.43 6.06 4.80
CA ARG A 309 17.94 7.37 4.41
C ARG A 309 19.31 7.27 3.73
N ALA A 310 20.17 6.34 4.13
CA ALA A 310 21.47 6.10 3.50
C ALA A 310 21.29 5.63 2.05
N VAL A 311 20.40 4.66 1.81
CA VAL A 311 20.06 4.20 0.45
C VAL A 311 19.51 5.34 -0.40
N TYR A 312 18.61 6.15 0.16
CA TYR A 312 18.01 7.27 -0.55
C TYR A 312 19.01 8.41 -0.82
N THR A 313 19.88 8.72 0.14
CA THR A 313 20.95 9.71 -0.01
C THR A 313 21.94 9.28 -1.08
N PHE A 314 22.29 7.99 -1.11
CA PHE A 314 23.15 7.43 -2.15
C PHE A 314 22.54 7.62 -3.55
N LYS A 315 21.23 7.40 -3.73
CA LYS A 315 20.54 7.70 -5.00
C LYS A 315 20.65 9.17 -5.38
N LEU A 316 20.41 10.09 -4.45
CA LEU A 316 20.54 11.53 -4.71
C LEU A 316 21.96 11.92 -5.11
N LEU A 317 22.97 11.32 -4.49
CA LEU A 317 24.38 11.52 -4.86
C LEU A 317 24.69 10.99 -6.26
N LEU A 318 24.18 9.80 -6.64
CA LEU A 318 24.31 9.27 -7.99
C LEU A 318 23.68 10.18 -9.03
N ARG A 319 22.49 10.71 -8.74
CA ARG A 319 21.79 11.65 -9.62
C ARG A 319 22.59 12.92 -9.80
N ARG A 320 23.10 13.50 -8.70
CA ARG A 320 23.96 14.68 -8.74
C ARG A 320 25.22 14.42 -9.56
N HIS A 321 25.91 13.31 -9.31
CA HIS A 321 27.09 12.95 -10.07
C HIS A 321 26.79 12.82 -11.58
N ALA A 322 25.64 12.23 -11.93
CA ALA A 322 25.21 12.14 -13.33
C ALA A 322 25.00 13.51 -13.97
N LEU A 323 24.37 14.44 -13.24
CA LEU A 323 24.13 15.82 -13.69
C LEU A 323 25.43 16.61 -13.86
N GLU A 324 26.39 16.42 -12.95
CA GLU A 324 27.72 17.02 -13.02
C GLU A 324 28.50 16.51 -14.25
N VAL A 325 28.44 15.20 -14.53
CA VAL A 325 29.03 14.61 -15.75
C VAL A 325 28.41 15.18 -17.03
N LEU A 326 27.12 15.52 -17.00
CA LEU A 326 26.42 16.18 -18.11
C LEU A 326 26.74 17.68 -18.23
N GLY A 327 27.58 18.22 -17.35
CA GLY A 327 27.97 19.64 -17.37
C GLY A 327 26.98 20.58 -16.67
N TRP A 328 25.94 20.05 -16.02
CA TRP A 328 25.03 20.86 -15.23
C TRP A 328 25.57 21.04 -13.81
N LYS A 329 26.07 22.25 -13.54
CA LYS A 329 26.42 22.67 -12.18
C LYS A 329 25.16 23.09 -11.43
N VAL A 330 24.76 22.31 -10.44
CA VAL A 330 23.65 22.68 -9.54
C VAL A 330 24.15 23.74 -8.54
N PRO A 331 23.57 24.95 -8.51
CA PRO A 331 23.98 26.00 -7.57
C PRO A 331 23.53 25.68 -6.14
N GLY A 332 24.38 25.96 -5.15
CA GLY A 332 23.97 25.99 -3.73
C GLY A 332 24.44 24.83 -2.83
N VAL A 333 25.32 23.93 -3.30
CA VAL A 333 26.02 23.01 -2.41
C VAL A 333 27.52 23.13 -2.64
N HIS A 334 28.16 24.00 -1.86
CA HIS A 334 29.58 23.91 -1.60
C HIS A 334 29.82 22.56 -0.94
N VAL A 335 30.30 21.59 -1.71
CA VAL A 335 31.11 20.55 -1.10
C VAL A 335 32.32 21.31 -0.60
N GLU A 336 32.41 21.56 0.70
CA GLU A 336 33.69 21.80 1.34
C GLU A 336 34.50 20.54 1.09
N VAL A 337 35.12 20.50 -0.08
CA VAL A 337 36.29 19.67 -0.30
C VAL A 337 37.28 20.27 0.66
N ALA A 338 37.44 19.65 1.83
CA ALA A 338 38.56 19.95 2.72
C ALA A 338 39.79 20.11 1.81
N PRO A 339 40.54 21.22 1.91
CA PRO A 339 41.63 21.50 1.00
C PRO A 339 42.47 20.24 0.93
N ALA A 340 42.50 19.67 -0.28
CA ALA A 340 43.22 18.44 -0.53
C ALA A 340 44.68 18.74 -0.19
N GLU A 341 45.14 18.29 0.98
CA GLU A 341 46.53 17.91 1.09
C GLU A 341 46.81 17.00 -0.10
N GLU A 342 47.81 17.39 -0.89
CA GLU A 342 48.14 16.89 -2.21
C GLU A 342 48.17 15.36 -2.26
N CYS A 343 47.00 14.74 -2.48
CA CYS A 343 46.92 13.32 -2.77
C CYS A 343 47.08 13.19 -4.28
N GLU A 344 48.32 12.96 -4.71
CA GLU A 344 48.82 12.85 -6.09
C GLU A 344 48.20 11.73 -6.95
N ARG A 345 47.02 11.21 -6.61
CA ARG A 345 46.35 10.18 -7.42
C ARG A 345 44.94 10.62 -7.84
N PRO A 346 44.72 10.96 -9.12
CA PRO A 346 43.40 11.32 -9.64
C PRO A 346 42.38 10.17 -9.64
N GLU A 347 42.78 8.96 -9.23
CA GLU A 347 41.98 7.73 -9.30
C GLU A 347 41.06 7.49 -8.09
N SER A 348 41.15 8.27 -7.00
CA SER A 348 40.31 8.04 -5.81
C SER A 348 39.61 9.31 -5.33
N ARG A 349 38.69 9.85 -6.13
CA ARG A 349 37.62 10.72 -5.59
C ARG A 349 36.61 9.86 -4.82
N ALA A 350 37.01 9.38 -3.65
CA ALA A 350 36.09 8.71 -2.74
C ALA A 350 35.18 9.77 -2.09
N THR A 351 33.87 9.64 -2.28
CA THR A 351 32.89 10.43 -1.53
C THR A 351 32.56 9.66 -0.26
N TRP A 352 32.99 10.16 0.89
CA TRP A 352 32.70 9.56 2.18
C TRP A 352 31.31 10.00 2.65
N ILE A 353 30.42 9.04 2.89
CA ILE A 353 29.18 9.30 3.62
C ILE A 353 29.55 9.19 5.10
N ALA A 354 29.87 10.32 5.73
CA ALA A 354 30.14 10.36 7.16
C ALA A 354 28.81 10.24 7.93
N TYR A 355 28.73 9.26 8.81
CA TYR A 355 27.65 9.09 9.78
C TYR A 355 28.04 9.79 11.08
N ASP A 356 27.11 10.52 11.72
CA ASP A 356 27.35 11.11 13.04
C ASP A 356 27.01 10.07 14.14
N PRO A 357 28.01 9.46 14.80
CA PRO A 357 27.79 8.41 15.79
C PRO A 357 26.94 8.85 16.98
N ARG A 358 26.87 10.16 17.26
CA ARG A 358 26.08 10.73 18.38
C ARG A 358 24.58 10.53 18.21
N ILE A 359 24.10 10.30 16.98
CA ILE A 359 22.69 10.02 16.70
C ILE A 359 22.23 8.70 17.36
N PHE A 360 23.15 7.74 17.55
CA PHE A 360 22.89 6.46 18.20
C PHE A 360 23.14 6.47 19.72
N GLU A 361 23.94 7.42 20.25
CA GLU A 361 24.20 7.53 21.70
C GLU A 361 22.92 7.81 22.50
N GLU A 362 21.99 8.60 21.92
CA GLU A 362 20.65 8.78 22.49
C GLU A 362 19.78 7.51 22.43
N GLU A 363 20.00 6.62 21.46
CA GLU A 363 19.26 5.36 21.31
C GLU A 363 19.70 4.36 22.38
N GLU A 364 20.98 4.28 22.68
CA GLU A 364 21.51 3.47 23.78
C GLU A 364 21.02 3.97 25.16
N HIS A 365 20.82 5.29 25.31
CA HIS A 365 20.24 5.87 26.51
C HIS A 365 18.72 5.61 26.63
N ASP A 366 17.95 5.83 25.56
CA ASP A 366 16.51 5.56 25.52
C ASP A 366 16.20 4.06 25.70
N ASP A 367 16.93 3.15 25.05
CA ASP A 367 16.76 1.70 25.21
C ASP A 367 17.20 1.22 26.60
N SER A 368 18.20 1.87 27.21
CA SER A 368 18.60 1.62 28.60
C SER A 368 17.52 2.06 29.58
N GLU A 369 16.91 3.23 29.39
CA GLU A 369 15.83 3.75 30.23
C GLU A 369 14.51 2.97 30.04
N LEU A 370 14.10 2.68 28.80
CA LEU A 370 12.96 1.80 28.50
C LEU A 370 13.21 0.38 29.01
N GLY A 371 14.44 -0.12 28.91
CA GLY A 371 14.85 -1.41 29.46
C GLY A 371 14.82 -1.45 30.99
N LYS A 372 15.12 -0.34 31.67
CA LYS A 372 14.95 -0.19 33.12
C LYS A 372 13.47 -0.15 33.50
N LEU A 373 12.66 0.69 32.84
CA LEU A 373 11.21 0.79 33.04
C LEU A 373 10.50 -0.54 32.81
N ARG A 374 10.85 -1.27 31.75
CA ARG A 374 10.27 -2.60 31.47
C ARG A 374 10.60 -3.62 32.56
N ARG A 375 11.84 -3.61 33.07
CA ARG A 375 12.25 -4.47 34.20
C ARG A 375 11.51 -4.09 35.48
N GLU A 376 11.31 -2.80 35.72
CA GLU A 376 10.57 -2.30 36.87
C GLU A 376 9.09 -2.69 36.83
N ILE A 377 8.44 -2.53 35.67
CA ILE A 377 7.06 -2.97 35.42
C ILE A 377 6.92 -4.49 35.60
N LEU A 378 7.87 -5.28 35.07
CA LEU A 378 7.87 -6.74 35.28
C LEU A 378 8.04 -7.09 36.77
N GLY A 379 8.90 -6.37 37.48
CA GLY A 379 9.10 -6.53 38.93
C GLY A 379 7.83 -6.20 39.71
N LEU A 380 7.15 -5.11 39.37
CA LEU A 380 5.87 -4.72 39.97
C LEU A 380 4.77 -5.76 39.67
N ARG A 381 4.69 -6.25 38.43
CA ARG A 381 3.74 -7.32 38.07
C ARG A 381 3.98 -8.59 38.89
N ASN A 382 5.23 -9.03 39.01
CA ASN A 382 5.57 -10.20 39.83
C ASN A 382 5.25 -9.99 41.32
N LYS A 383 5.42 -8.76 41.85
CA LYS A 383 5.01 -8.39 43.22
C LYS A 383 3.49 -8.43 43.38
N VAL A 384 2.74 -7.93 42.41
CA VAL A 384 1.27 -8.00 42.41
C VAL A 384 0.80 -9.45 42.36
N ASP A 385 1.39 -10.29 41.50
CA ASP A 385 1.03 -11.71 41.40
C ASP A 385 1.37 -12.50 42.67
N THR A 386 2.46 -12.15 43.36
CA THR A 386 2.82 -12.77 44.64
C THR A 386 1.90 -12.31 45.78
N LEU A 387 1.53 -11.03 45.81
CA LEU A 387 0.54 -10.49 46.75
C LEU A 387 -0.85 -11.10 46.51
N ALA A 388 -1.28 -11.22 45.25
CA ALA A 388 -2.54 -11.86 44.89
C ALA A 388 -2.58 -13.34 45.34
N ARG A 389 -1.48 -14.08 45.17
CA ARG A 389 -1.33 -15.45 45.68
C ARG A 389 -1.33 -15.54 47.21
N HIS A 390 -0.77 -14.54 47.90
CA HIS A 390 -0.79 -14.48 49.36
C HIS A 390 -2.18 -14.13 49.90
N LEU A 391 -2.91 -13.25 49.25
CA LEU A 391 -4.28 -12.92 49.64
C LEU A 391 -5.22 -14.12 49.44
N THR A 392 -5.13 -14.80 48.30
CA THR A 392 -5.93 -16.01 48.06
C THR A 392 -5.57 -17.14 49.02
N SER A 393 -4.29 -17.36 49.36
CA SER A 393 -3.90 -18.40 50.34
C SER A 393 -4.31 -18.06 51.78
N LYS A 394 -4.29 -16.78 52.16
CA LYS A 394 -4.70 -16.32 53.50
C LYS A 394 -6.22 -16.36 53.66
N ASP A 395 -6.97 -16.07 52.61
CA ASP A 395 -8.43 -16.21 52.61
C ASP A 395 -8.84 -17.69 52.68
N ILE A 396 -8.19 -18.57 51.92
CA ILE A 396 -8.45 -20.02 51.97
C ILE A 396 -8.11 -20.61 53.34
N SER A 397 -6.98 -20.21 53.96
CA SER A 397 -6.59 -20.72 55.29
C SER A 397 -7.46 -20.15 56.41
N SER A 398 -7.91 -18.90 56.32
CA SER A 398 -8.84 -18.32 57.29
C SER A 398 -10.26 -18.91 57.19
N PHE A 399 -10.68 -19.28 55.97
CA PHE A 399 -11.94 -19.96 55.71
C PHE A 399 -11.90 -21.42 56.19
N ALA A 400 -10.81 -22.14 55.92
CA ALA A 400 -10.60 -23.51 56.42
C ALA A 400 -10.50 -23.55 57.96
N GLY A 401 -9.86 -22.57 58.58
CA GLY A 401 -9.76 -22.45 60.04
C GLY A 401 -11.09 -22.14 60.73
N ARG A 402 -12.03 -21.44 60.07
CA ARG A 402 -13.40 -21.26 60.57
C ARG A 402 -14.23 -22.53 60.44
N PHE A 403 -14.14 -23.23 59.31
CA PHE A 403 -14.83 -24.51 59.13
C PHE A 403 -14.40 -25.58 60.13
N GLN A 404 -13.14 -25.57 60.56
CA GLN A 404 -12.64 -26.55 61.53
C GLN A 404 -13.04 -26.21 62.99
N ARG A 405 -13.33 -24.94 63.30
CA ARG A 405 -13.88 -24.52 64.60
C ARG A 405 -15.37 -24.82 64.73
N ASP A 406 -16.14 -24.75 63.65
CA ASP A 406 -17.59 -24.99 63.72
C ASP A 406 -17.96 -26.49 63.73
N VAL A 407 -17.01 -27.40 63.44
CA VAL A 407 -17.21 -28.86 63.51
C VAL A 407 -16.77 -29.45 64.86
N SER A 408 -16.22 -28.63 65.77
CA SER A 408 -15.69 -29.07 67.08
C SER A 408 -16.40 -28.43 68.28
N MET A 409 -17.71 -28.20 68.17
CA MET A 409 -18.60 -28.01 69.32
C MET A 409 -19.68 -29.12 69.30
N PRO A 410 -19.96 -29.75 70.47
CA PRO A 410 -20.70 -31.01 70.59
C PRO A 410 -22.18 -30.95 70.26
#